data_AF-A0AAW2Q996-F1
#
_entry.id   AF-A0AAW2Q996-F1
#
_cell.length_a   1.000
_cell.length_b   1.000
_cell.length_c   1.000
_cell.angle_alpha   90.00
_cell.angle_beta   90.00
_cell.angle_gamma   90.00
#
_symmetry.space_group_name_H-M   'P 1'
#
loop_
_entity.id
_entity.type
_entity.pdbx_description
1 polymer ?
#
loop_
_entity_poly.entity_id
_entity_poly.type
_entity_poly.pdbx_seq_one_letter_code
_entity_poly.pdbx_strand_id
1 'polypeptide(L)'
;MEIKLDGVEGSLVLIKQGAEARVFESTFVGRRSIVKERFSKKYRHPSLDSKLTVKRLNAEARCMTKARKLGVSTPVLYAVDPLLHTLTFEFVEGQAVKDILLDFGLQGVVEERLNDIATQIGDAIGKLHDGGLVHGDLTTSNMLIRNSTNQLVLIDFGLSFTSTLPEDKAVDLYVLERALLSMHSSCGNVMDKILAAYRKSSKQWSSTLNKLAQGSVLKLQSVIIGRSQNDSKRRNLRRFQHTTPTPEQTVQMVLEQVRMRILSDECTNICSVLNLEDGFDYRNSLVGQSSIPDTEDT
;
A
#
# COMPACT_ATOMS: atom_id res chain seq x y z
N MET A 1 -20.75 41.37 -12.89
CA MET A 1 -20.46 40.27 -13.84
C MET A 1 -20.23 39.04 -12.99
N GLU A 2 -21.30 38.29 -12.73
CA GLU A 2 -21.22 37.01 -12.03
C GLU A 2 -20.57 36.00 -12.97
N ILE A 3 -19.38 35.55 -12.62
CA ILE A 3 -18.80 34.36 -13.23
C ILE A 3 -19.42 33.19 -12.47
N LYS A 4 -20.53 32.65 -13.01
CA LYS A 4 -21.04 31.34 -12.61
C LYS A 4 -19.97 30.31 -12.95
N LEU A 5 -19.29 29.80 -11.94
CA LEU A 5 -18.53 28.56 -12.04
C LEU A 5 -19.55 27.43 -12.05
N ASP A 6 -19.98 27.04 -13.24
CA ASP A 6 -20.68 25.78 -13.49
C ASP A 6 -19.70 24.61 -13.22
N GLY A 7 -19.48 24.32 -11.94
CA GLY A 7 -18.68 23.19 -11.48
C GLY A 7 -19.57 22.24 -10.72
N VAL A 8 -19.98 21.14 -11.35
CA VAL A 8 -20.51 19.98 -10.64
C VAL A 8 -19.37 19.46 -9.76
N GLU A 9 -19.29 19.97 -8.53
CA GLU A 9 -18.35 19.53 -7.52
C GLU A 9 -18.79 18.12 -7.11
N GLY A 10 -18.22 17.12 -7.78
CA GLY A 10 -18.60 15.72 -7.59
C GLY A 10 -18.46 15.33 -6.13
N SER A 11 -19.51 14.73 -5.56
CA SER A 11 -19.51 14.27 -4.16
C SER A 11 -18.27 13.43 -3.86
N LEU A 12 -17.48 13.85 -2.86
CA LEU A 12 -16.36 13.07 -2.35
C LEU A 12 -16.88 11.99 -1.40
N VAL A 13 -16.76 10.72 -1.80
CA VAL A 13 -17.13 9.59 -0.94
C VAL A 13 -15.87 8.99 -0.36
N LEU A 14 -15.70 9.04 0.97
CA LEU A 14 -14.54 8.44 1.62
C LEU A 14 -14.59 6.92 1.44
N ILE A 15 -13.58 6.38 0.74
CA ILE A 15 -13.42 4.93 0.57
C ILE A 15 -12.61 4.38 1.73
N LYS A 16 -11.49 5.03 2.04
CA LYS A 16 -10.53 4.52 3.04
C LYS A 16 -9.74 5.65 3.68
N GLN A 17 -9.42 5.47 4.96
CA GLN A 17 -8.45 6.28 5.66
C GLN A 17 -7.28 5.42 6.14
N GLY A 18 -6.08 5.70 5.63
CA GLY A 18 -4.84 5.10 6.08
C GLY A 18 -4.09 5.98 7.08
N ALA A 19 -2.90 5.53 7.48
CA ALA A 19 -2.05 6.28 8.39
C ALA A 19 -1.47 7.55 7.76
N GLU A 20 -1.33 7.64 6.44
CA GLU A 20 -0.71 8.79 5.76
C GLU A 20 -1.63 9.57 4.82
N ALA A 21 -2.77 8.99 4.43
CA ALA A 21 -3.67 9.59 3.45
C ALA A 21 -5.12 9.12 3.62
N ARG A 22 -6.04 9.92 3.11
CA ARG A 22 -7.44 9.55 2.86
C ARG A 22 -7.63 9.35 1.37
N VAL A 23 -8.46 8.36 1.01
CA VAL A 23 -8.77 8.02 -0.37
C VAL A 23 -10.27 8.19 -0.56
N PHE A 24 -10.64 9.02 -1.52
CA PHE A 24 -12.02 9.33 -1.85
C PHE A 24 -12.34 8.90 -3.27
N GLU A 25 -13.55 8.40 -3.50
CA GLU A 25 -14.13 8.33 -4.83
C GLU A 25 -14.73 9.69 -5.18
N SER A 26 -14.54 10.14 -6.42
CA SER A 26 -15.07 11.40 -6.92
C SER A 26 -15.30 11.34 -8.42
N THR A 27 -15.76 12.45 -9.00
CA THR A 27 -15.85 12.64 -10.44
C THR A 27 -14.89 13.75 -10.89
N PHE A 28 -14.04 13.45 -11.88
CA PHE A 28 -13.13 14.40 -12.50
C PHE A 28 -13.51 14.56 -13.97
N VAL A 29 -13.98 15.75 -14.37
CA VAL A 29 -14.40 16.06 -15.75
C VAL A 29 -15.35 15.00 -16.32
N GLY A 30 -16.39 14.65 -15.53
CA GLY A 30 -17.41 13.67 -15.92
C GLY A 30 -16.98 12.20 -15.87
N ARG A 31 -15.77 11.89 -15.37
CA ARG A 31 -15.26 10.51 -15.23
C ARG A 31 -15.07 10.13 -13.77
N ARG A 32 -15.34 8.88 -13.42
CA ARG A 32 -15.03 8.33 -12.09
C ARG A 32 -13.53 8.45 -11.82
N SER A 33 -13.20 8.85 -10.60
CA SER A 33 -11.83 9.16 -10.19
C SER A 33 -11.58 8.81 -8.73
N ILE A 34 -10.31 8.67 -8.39
CA ILE A 34 -9.83 8.50 -7.02
C ILE A 34 -9.04 9.75 -6.62
N VAL A 35 -9.43 10.38 -5.51
CA VAL A 35 -8.69 11.50 -4.91
C VAL A 35 -7.96 10.98 -3.67
N LYS A 36 -6.63 11.05 -3.68
CA LYS A 36 -5.78 10.72 -2.55
C LYS A 36 -5.33 12.01 -1.87
N GLU A 37 -5.84 12.28 -0.68
CA GLU A 37 -5.50 13.44 0.16
C GLU A 37 -4.46 13.05 1.20
N ARG A 38 -3.32 13.76 1.26
CA ARG A 38 -2.34 13.62 2.35
C ARG A 38 -2.66 14.64 3.44
N PHE A 39 -3.11 14.15 4.59
CA PHE A 39 -3.43 15.02 5.72
C PHE A 39 -2.19 15.40 6.55
N SER A 40 -2.23 16.62 7.10
CA SER A 40 -1.15 17.15 7.95
C SER A 40 -0.99 16.34 9.23
N LYS A 41 0.25 16.13 9.65
CA LYS A 41 0.58 15.49 10.92
C LYS A 41 0.83 16.56 11.98
N LYS A 42 -0.12 16.74 12.90
CA LYS A 42 -0.08 17.76 13.97
C LYS A 42 1.17 17.71 14.87
N TYR A 43 1.87 16.58 14.91
CA TYR A 43 3.12 16.43 15.67
C TYR A 43 4.35 17.03 14.97
N ARG A 44 4.26 17.36 13.67
CA ARG A 44 5.35 17.98 12.90
C ARG A 44 5.24 19.51 12.95
N HIS A 45 6.38 20.20 12.92
CA HIS A 45 6.38 21.65 12.78
C HIS A 45 5.70 22.07 11.46
N PRO A 46 4.76 23.03 11.45
CA PRO A 46 3.93 23.32 10.27
C PRO A 46 4.73 23.56 8.99
N SER A 47 5.80 24.38 9.05
CA SER A 47 6.63 24.66 7.88
C SER A 47 7.43 23.47 7.36
N LEU A 48 7.75 22.50 8.22
CA LEU A 48 8.42 21.25 7.82
C LEU A 48 7.41 20.27 7.25
N ASP A 49 6.22 20.19 7.85
CA ASP A 49 5.14 19.33 7.37
C ASP A 49 4.69 19.74 5.96
N SER A 50 4.43 21.03 5.71
CA SER A 50 4.05 21.50 4.37
C SER A 50 5.13 21.19 3.32
N LYS A 51 6.42 21.43 3.64
CA LYS A 51 7.53 21.10 2.73
C LYS A 51 7.62 19.60 2.45
N LEU A 52 7.47 18.78 3.48
CA LEU A 52 7.53 17.33 3.38
C LEU A 52 6.35 16.77 2.57
N THR A 53 5.14 17.25 2.84
CA THR A 53 3.91 16.84 2.16
C THR A 53 4.00 17.14 0.67
N VAL A 54 4.39 18.37 0.29
CA VAL A 54 4.59 18.73 -1.13
C VAL A 54 5.69 17.89 -1.77
N LYS A 55 6.80 17.65 -1.07
CA LYS A 55 7.88 16.80 -1.58
C LYS A 55 7.41 15.37 -1.86
N ARG A 56 6.63 14.78 -0.94
CA ARG A 56 6.07 13.43 -1.06
C ARG A 56 5.02 13.36 -2.18
N LEU A 57 4.10 14.33 -2.24
CA LEU A 57 3.11 14.49 -3.31
C LEU A 57 3.77 14.48 -4.70
N ASN A 58 4.79 15.34 -4.87
CA ASN A 58 5.54 15.43 -6.11
C ASN A 58 6.34 14.15 -6.39
N ALA A 59 6.88 13.48 -5.37
CA ALA A 59 7.61 12.22 -5.55
C ALA A 59 6.69 11.11 -6.06
N GLU A 60 5.51 10.97 -5.48
CA GLU A 60 4.50 9.99 -5.87
C GLU A 60 4.02 10.20 -7.33
N ALA A 61 3.65 11.43 -7.67
CA ALA A 61 3.26 11.79 -9.04
C ALA A 61 4.36 11.48 -10.08
N ARG A 62 5.61 11.83 -9.76
CA ARG A 62 6.77 11.54 -10.64
C ARG A 62 7.02 10.05 -10.77
N CYS A 63 6.98 9.29 -9.67
CA CYS A 63 7.24 7.86 -9.70
C CYS A 63 6.17 7.10 -10.49
N MET A 64 4.88 7.43 -10.31
CA MET A 64 3.79 6.83 -11.08
C MET A 64 3.90 7.15 -12.57
N THR A 65 4.24 8.39 -12.92
CA THR A 65 4.48 8.80 -14.32
C THR A 65 5.67 8.06 -14.92
N LYS A 66 6.75 7.87 -14.14
CA LYS A 66 7.92 7.09 -14.57
C LYS A 66 7.57 5.62 -14.79
N ALA A 67 6.84 4.99 -13.86
CA ALA A 67 6.36 3.61 -14.01
C ALA A 67 5.57 3.41 -15.31
N ARG A 68 4.64 4.32 -15.60
CA ARG A 68 3.88 4.31 -16.85
C ARG A 68 4.78 4.37 -18.09
N LYS A 69 5.78 5.25 -18.09
CA LYS A 69 6.76 5.37 -19.19
C LYS A 69 7.62 4.11 -19.37
N LEU A 70 7.79 3.31 -18.32
CA LEU A 70 8.49 2.02 -18.37
C LEU A 70 7.59 0.88 -18.89
N GLY A 71 6.35 1.17 -19.30
CA GLY A 71 5.41 0.16 -19.81
C GLY A 71 4.76 -0.67 -18.70
N VAL A 72 4.70 -0.13 -17.48
CA VAL A 72 3.95 -0.68 -16.35
C VAL A 72 2.59 0.01 -16.30
N SER A 73 1.51 -0.78 -16.27
CA SER A 73 0.17 -0.20 -16.16
C SER A 73 -0.03 0.39 -14.76
N THR A 74 -0.47 1.64 -14.73
CA THR A 74 -0.81 2.39 -13.51
C THR A 74 -2.13 3.13 -13.74
N PRO A 75 -2.79 3.69 -12.72
CA PRO A 75 -3.87 4.65 -12.94
C PRO A 75 -3.37 5.88 -13.71
N VAL A 76 -4.20 6.50 -14.55
CA VAL A 76 -3.84 7.79 -15.15
C VAL A 76 -3.88 8.87 -14.07
N LEU A 77 -2.81 9.65 -13.93
CA LEU A 77 -2.81 10.82 -13.06
C LEU A 77 -3.54 11.97 -13.77
N TYR A 78 -4.70 12.35 -13.25
CA TYR A 78 -5.53 13.43 -13.79
C TYR A 78 -5.10 14.81 -13.30
N ALA A 79 -4.80 14.95 -12.01
CA ALA A 79 -4.41 16.24 -11.42
C ALA A 79 -3.49 16.09 -10.21
N VAL A 80 -2.67 17.11 -9.98
CA VAL A 80 -1.83 17.28 -8.79
C VAL A 80 -2.18 18.63 -8.17
N ASP A 81 -2.62 18.64 -6.93
CA ASP A 81 -2.93 19.87 -6.19
C ASP A 81 -2.02 20.00 -4.96
N PRO A 82 -0.96 20.83 -5.04
CA PRO A 82 -0.06 21.08 -3.91
C PRO A 82 -0.70 21.84 -2.75
N LEU A 83 -1.77 22.61 -2.98
CA LEU A 83 -2.45 23.41 -1.96
C LEU A 83 -3.37 22.54 -1.11
N LEU A 84 -4.17 21.69 -1.76
CA LEU A 84 -5.05 20.73 -1.09
C LEU A 84 -4.33 19.44 -0.69
N HIS A 85 -3.07 19.28 -1.11
CA HIS A 85 -2.27 18.08 -0.88
C HIS A 85 -2.92 16.80 -1.46
N THR A 86 -3.55 16.95 -2.63
CA THR A 86 -4.27 15.86 -3.30
C THR A 86 -3.64 15.43 -4.61
N LEU A 87 -3.77 14.14 -4.91
CA LEU A 87 -3.54 13.56 -6.23
C LEU A 87 -4.85 12.98 -6.72
N THR A 88 -5.26 13.33 -7.94
CA THR A 88 -6.46 12.78 -8.57
C THR A 88 -6.06 11.79 -9.65
N PHE A 89 -6.57 10.58 -9.56
CA PHE A 89 -6.26 9.47 -10.45
C PHE A 89 -7.52 8.93 -11.15
N GLU A 90 -7.31 8.23 -12.25
CA GLU A 90 -8.28 7.32 -12.84
C GLU A 90 -8.82 6.35 -11.78
N PHE A 91 -10.14 6.18 -11.75
CA PHE A 91 -10.74 5.04 -11.08
C PHE A 91 -10.52 3.77 -11.92
N VAL A 92 -9.79 2.80 -11.39
CA VAL A 92 -9.52 1.53 -12.07
C VAL A 92 -10.60 0.54 -11.68
N GLU A 93 -11.47 0.19 -12.63
CA GLU A 93 -12.45 -0.88 -12.46
C GLU A 93 -11.75 -2.24 -12.48
N GLY A 94 -11.60 -2.85 -11.30
CA GLY A 94 -10.86 -4.09 -11.12
C GLY A 94 -10.93 -4.64 -9.71
N GLN A 95 -10.54 -5.90 -9.55
CA GLN A 95 -10.42 -6.57 -8.25
C GLN A 95 -8.97 -6.51 -7.76
N ALA A 96 -8.74 -6.39 -6.45
CA ALA A 96 -7.38 -6.46 -5.91
C ALA A 96 -6.83 -7.87 -6.03
N VAL A 97 -5.52 -7.98 -6.28
CA VAL A 97 -4.83 -9.30 -6.34
C VAL A 97 -4.95 -10.01 -4.99
N LYS A 98 -4.95 -9.27 -3.87
CA LYS A 98 -5.20 -9.84 -2.54
C LYS A 98 -6.48 -10.67 -2.52
N ASP A 99 -7.60 -10.09 -2.94
CA ASP A 99 -8.91 -10.73 -2.86
C ASP A 99 -8.99 -11.93 -3.79
N ILE A 100 -8.43 -11.80 -5.00
CA ILE A 100 -8.32 -12.91 -5.96
C ILE A 100 -7.57 -14.11 -5.36
N LEU A 101 -6.47 -13.87 -4.67
CA LEU A 101 -5.66 -14.95 -4.07
C LEU A 101 -6.35 -15.56 -2.84
N LEU A 102 -7.14 -14.78 -2.09
CA LEU A 102 -7.96 -15.31 -0.99
C LEU A 102 -9.09 -16.19 -1.53
N ASP A 103 -9.76 -15.76 -2.61
CA ASP A 103 -10.80 -16.55 -3.27
C ASP A 103 -10.27 -17.92 -3.75
N PHE A 104 -9.05 -17.97 -4.28
CA PHE A 104 -8.39 -19.24 -4.65
C PHE A 104 -8.15 -20.16 -3.44
N GLY A 105 -7.85 -19.61 -2.26
CA GLY A 105 -7.71 -20.38 -1.03
C GLY A 105 -9.01 -21.02 -0.56
N LEU A 106 -10.14 -20.36 -0.81
CA LEU A 106 -11.47 -20.81 -0.38
C LEU A 106 -12.14 -21.76 -1.39
N GLN A 107 -12.02 -21.46 -2.68
CA GLN A 107 -12.76 -22.13 -3.76
C GLN A 107 -11.91 -23.10 -4.58
N GLY A 108 -10.59 -23.12 -4.35
CA GLY A 108 -9.63 -23.90 -5.13
C GLY A 108 -8.88 -23.04 -6.15
N VAL A 109 -7.64 -23.46 -6.45
CA VAL A 109 -6.71 -22.70 -7.30
C VAL A 109 -7.01 -22.95 -8.78
N VAL A 110 -7.29 -21.88 -9.53
CA VAL A 110 -7.28 -21.92 -10.99
C VAL A 110 -5.86 -21.64 -11.48
N GLU A 111 -5.09 -22.71 -11.71
CA GLU A 111 -3.65 -22.62 -12.04
C GLU A 111 -3.35 -21.71 -13.23
N GLU A 112 -4.16 -21.73 -14.29
CA GLU A 112 -3.96 -20.85 -15.45
C GLU A 112 -4.03 -19.37 -15.06
N ARG A 113 -5.06 -18.98 -14.32
CA ARG A 113 -5.25 -17.60 -13.86
C ARG A 113 -4.17 -17.18 -12.86
N LEU A 114 -3.77 -18.11 -11.98
CA LEU A 114 -2.67 -17.89 -11.05
C LEU A 114 -1.33 -17.64 -11.78
N ASN A 115 -1.05 -18.46 -12.79
CA ASN A 115 0.14 -18.31 -13.64
C ASN A 115 0.13 -16.98 -14.39
N ASP A 116 -1.00 -16.59 -14.96
CA ASP A 116 -1.14 -15.32 -15.66
C ASP A 116 -0.86 -14.14 -14.72
N ILE A 117 -1.53 -14.07 -13.56
CA ILE A 117 -1.32 -13.01 -12.58
C ILE A 117 0.14 -12.98 -12.11
N ALA A 118 0.72 -14.13 -11.76
CA ALA A 118 2.12 -14.21 -11.33
C ALA A 118 3.09 -13.73 -12.42
N THR A 119 2.80 -14.04 -13.69
CA THR A 119 3.60 -13.60 -14.84
C THR A 119 3.53 -12.08 -14.99
N GLN A 120 2.32 -11.52 -14.95
CA GLN A 120 2.11 -10.07 -15.05
C GLN A 120 2.80 -9.32 -13.90
N ILE A 121 2.78 -9.87 -12.68
CA ILE A 121 3.47 -9.27 -11.51
C ILE A 121 4.99 -9.28 -11.71
N GLY A 122 5.55 -10.44 -12.08
CA GLY A 122 7.00 -10.56 -12.32
C GLY A 122 7.48 -9.63 -13.44
N ASP A 123 6.72 -9.51 -14.52
CA ASP A 123 7.03 -8.62 -15.64
C ASP A 123 6.94 -7.13 -15.26
N ALA A 124 5.90 -6.74 -14.50
CA ALA A 124 5.74 -5.38 -14.04
C ALA A 124 6.90 -4.96 -13.12
N ILE A 125 7.26 -5.80 -12.15
CA ILE A 125 8.38 -5.54 -11.24
C ILE A 125 9.71 -5.51 -12.01
N GLY A 126 9.89 -6.43 -12.98
CA GLY A 126 11.07 -6.45 -13.85
C GLY A 126 11.29 -5.14 -14.58
N LYS A 127 10.23 -4.60 -15.21
CA LYS A 127 10.25 -3.29 -15.88
C LYS A 127 10.53 -2.14 -14.92
N LEU A 128 9.94 -2.13 -13.72
CA LEU A 128 10.21 -1.10 -12.70
C LEU A 128 11.70 -1.10 -12.32
N HIS A 129 12.22 -2.27 -11.94
CA HIS A 129 13.58 -2.42 -11.46
C HIS A 129 14.63 -2.10 -12.53
N ASP A 130 14.43 -2.56 -13.77
CA ASP A 130 15.31 -2.23 -14.89
C ASP A 130 15.27 -0.73 -15.24
N GLY A 131 14.12 -0.09 -15.05
CA GLY A 131 13.97 1.37 -15.14
C GLY A 131 14.53 2.15 -13.93
N GLY A 132 15.17 1.47 -12.99
CA GLY A 132 15.72 2.06 -11.76
C GLY A 132 14.64 2.68 -10.88
N LEU A 133 13.45 2.09 -10.85
CA LEU A 133 12.34 2.49 -9.97
C LEU A 133 12.05 1.34 -9.01
N VAL A 134 12.01 1.66 -7.71
CA VAL A 134 11.63 0.74 -6.64
C VAL A 134 10.28 1.23 -6.11
N HIS A 135 9.33 0.32 -5.96
CA HIS A 135 7.99 0.64 -5.50
C HIS A 135 8.00 1.00 -4.01
N GLY A 136 8.73 0.21 -3.21
CA GLY A 136 8.93 0.44 -1.77
C GLY A 136 7.77 -0.04 -0.89
N ASP A 137 6.74 -0.63 -1.49
CA ASP A 137 5.54 -1.16 -0.82
C ASP A 137 4.80 -2.19 -1.68
N LEU A 138 5.53 -3.14 -2.27
CA LEU A 138 4.93 -4.19 -3.11
C LEU A 138 4.13 -5.17 -2.25
N THR A 139 2.83 -4.92 -2.13
CA THR A 139 1.86 -5.83 -1.52
C THR A 139 0.78 -6.18 -2.53
N THR A 140 0.08 -7.29 -2.33
CA THR A 140 -1.03 -7.73 -3.19
C THR A 140 -2.25 -6.79 -3.15
N SER A 141 -2.36 -5.97 -2.09
CA SER A 141 -3.37 -4.90 -1.97
C SER A 141 -3.07 -3.69 -2.86
N ASN A 142 -1.79 -3.49 -3.22
CA ASN A 142 -1.34 -2.40 -4.12
C ASN A 142 -1.33 -2.84 -5.60
N MET A 143 -2.09 -3.88 -5.92
CA MET A 143 -2.17 -4.48 -7.25
C MET A 143 -3.64 -4.74 -7.60
N LEU A 144 -4.09 -4.25 -8.75
CA LEU A 144 -5.44 -4.49 -9.26
C LEU A 144 -5.39 -5.28 -10.57
N ILE A 145 -6.35 -6.16 -10.80
CA ILE A 145 -6.61 -6.76 -12.12
C ILE A 145 -7.78 -6.01 -12.73
N ARG A 146 -7.54 -5.28 -13.83
CA ARG A 146 -8.57 -4.52 -14.53
C ARG A 146 -9.57 -5.46 -15.18
N ASN A 147 -10.86 -5.29 -14.89
CA ASN A 147 -11.92 -6.19 -15.37
C ASN A 147 -12.00 -6.25 -16.91
N SER A 148 -11.82 -5.12 -17.59
CA SER A 148 -11.99 -5.03 -19.04
C SER A 148 -10.87 -5.65 -19.86
N THR A 149 -9.66 -5.77 -19.31
CA THR A 149 -8.46 -6.22 -20.05
C THR A 149 -7.72 -7.35 -19.37
N ASN A 150 -8.12 -7.74 -18.16
CA ASN A 150 -7.40 -8.66 -17.27
C ASN A 150 -5.92 -8.26 -17.04
N GLN A 151 -5.61 -6.96 -17.18
CA GLN A 151 -4.26 -6.43 -17.01
C GLN A 151 -4.00 -6.04 -15.56
N LEU A 152 -2.82 -6.41 -15.06
CA LEU A 152 -2.29 -5.95 -13.79
C LEU A 152 -2.01 -4.45 -13.83
N VAL A 153 -2.56 -3.73 -12.86
CA VAL A 153 -2.33 -2.31 -12.62
C VAL A 153 -1.68 -2.15 -11.25
N LEU A 154 -0.49 -1.55 -11.20
CA LEU A 154 0.16 -1.18 -9.95
C LEU A 154 -0.35 0.17 -9.45
N ILE A 155 -0.68 0.23 -8.16
CA ILE A 155 -1.17 1.43 -7.48
C ILE A 155 -0.29 1.80 -6.29
N ASP A 156 -0.47 3.00 -5.76
CA ASP A 156 0.24 3.53 -4.60
C ASP A 156 1.78 3.60 -4.71
N PHE A 157 2.27 4.63 -5.41
CA PHE A 157 3.70 4.96 -5.48
C PHE A 157 4.15 5.88 -4.34
N GLY A 158 3.44 5.92 -3.22
CA GLY A 158 3.66 6.87 -2.13
C GLY A 158 5.00 6.69 -1.40
N LEU A 159 5.57 5.48 -1.45
CA LEU A 159 6.88 5.14 -0.88
C LEU A 159 7.95 4.88 -1.95
N SER A 160 7.62 5.09 -3.22
CA SER A 160 8.50 4.78 -4.34
C SER A 160 9.65 5.77 -4.48
N PHE A 161 10.76 5.27 -5.01
CA PHE A 161 11.96 6.07 -5.22
C PHE A 161 12.80 5.50 -6.36
N THR A 162 13.64 6.36 -6.95
CA THR A 162 14.59 5.93 -7.97
C THR A 162 15.83 5.33 -7.30
N SER A 163 16.18 4.11 -7.68
CA SER A 163 17.40 3.44 -7.23
C SER A 163 17.90 2.44 -8.28
N THR A 164 19.21 2.42 -8.48
CA THR A 164 19.90 1.41 -9.31
C THR A 164 20.44 0.25 -8.47
N LEU A 165 20.42 0.36 -7.14
CA LEU A 165 21.03 -0.60 -6.23
C LEU A 165 20.24 -1.93 -6.22
N PRO A 166 20.92 -3.08 -6.42
CA PRO A 166 20.28 -4.39 -6.32
C PRO A 166 19.70 -4.67 -4.93
N GLU A 167 20.26 -4.10 -3.86
CA GLU A 167 19.77 -4.24 -2.50
C GLU A 167 18.35 -3.68 -2.35
N ASP A 168 18.08 -2.49 -2.90
CA ASP A 168 16.76 -1.86 -2.78
C ASP A 168 15.68 -2.66 -3.52
N LYS A 169 16.04 -3.22 -4.68
CA LYS A 169 15.19 -4.09 -5.49
C LYS A 169 14.92 -5.43 -4.79
N ALA A 170 15.92 -5.95 -4.08
CA ALA A 170 15.76 -7.14 -3.26
C ALA A 170 14.84 -6.88 -2.06
N VAL A 171 14.85 -5.67 -1.47
CA VAL A 171 13.85 -5.30 -0.45
C VAL A 171 12.44 -5.38 -1.00
N ASP A 172 12.22 -4.85 -2.20
CA ASP A 172 10.89 -4.83 -2.83
C ASP A 172 10.34 -6.27 -3.02
N LEU A 173 11.17 -7.16 -3.57
CA LEU A 173 10.81 -8.59 -3.72
C LEU A 173 10.60 -9.28 -2.37
N TYR A 174 11.41 -8.96 -1.37
CA TYR A 174 11.25 -9.51 -0.02
C TYR A 174 9.93 -9.06 0.62
N VAL A 175 9.54 -7.79 0.48
CA VAL A 175 8.27 -7.29 1.00
C VAL A 175 7.10 -8.04 0.35
N LEU A 176 7.15 -8.26 -0.96
CA LEU A 176 6.15 -9.04 -1.67
C LEU A 176 6.08 -10.50 -1.19
N GLU A 177 7.22 -11.15 -1.03
CA GLU A 177 7.31 -12.51 -0.48
C GLU A 177 6.65 -12.59 0.91
N ARG A 178 6.95 -11.64 1.80
CA ARG A 178 6.36 -11.58 3.14
C ARG A 178 4.86 -11.32 3.11
N ALA A 179 4.39 -10.45 2.20
CA ALA A 179 2.97 -10.20 2.02
C ALA A 179 2.24 -11.48 1.58
N LEU A 180 2.77 -12.20 0.59
CA LEU A 180 2.21 -13.46 0.11
C LEU A 180 2.21 -14.57 1.19
N LEU A 181 3.30 -14.70 1.96
CA LEU A 181 3.38 -15.68 3.06
C LEU A 181 2.39 -15.39 4.18
N SER A 182 2.05 -14.11 4.41
CA SER A 182 1.10 -13.72 5.45
C SER A 182 -0.36 -14.08 5.13
N MET A 183 -0.68 -14.29 3.86
CA MET A 183 -2.02 -14.72 3.42
C MET A 183 -2.25 -16.24 3.60
N HIS A 184 -1.48 -16.88 4.51
CA HIS A 184 -1.45 -18.28 4.95
C HIS A 184 -2.03 -19.35 4.00
N SER A 185 -1.19 -20.33 3.58
CA SER A 185 -1.53 -21.60 2.87
C SER A 185 -2.31 -21.53 1.54
N SER A 186 -2.91 -20.38 1.19
CA SER A 186 -3.83 -20.20 0.06
C SER A 186 -3.14 -20.01 -1.30
N CYS A 187 -1.84 -19.67 -1.29
CA CYS A 187 -1.14 -19.13 -2.47
C CYS A 187 -0.10 -20.07 -3.09
N GLY A 188 0.01 -21.32 -2.65
CA GLY A 188 0.90 -22.34 -3.23
C GLY A 188 2.31 -21.82 -3.55
N ASN A 189 2.77 -22.05 -4.78
CA ASN A 189 4.07 -21.63 -5.32
C ASN A 189 4.00 -20.31 -6.13
N VAL A 190 3.07 -19.39 -5.81
CA VAL A 190 2.92 -18.09 -6.50
C VAL A 190 4.23 -17.31 -6.54
N MET A 191 4.95 -17.25 -5.42
CA MET A 191 6.21 -16.49 -5.36
C MET A 191 7.24 -17.06 -6.35
N ASP A 192 7.34 -18.38 -6.47
CA ASP A 192 8.25 -19.02 -7.43
C ASP A 192 7.90 -18.67 -8.87
N LYS A 193 6.61 -18.65 -9.20
CA LYS A 193 6.10 -18.24 -10.52
C LYS A 193 6.42 -16.77 -10.81
N ILE A 194 6.19 -15.88 -9.83
CA ILE A 194 6.54 -14.44 -9.93
C ILE A 194 8.05 -14.28 -10.16
N LEU A 195 8.88 -14.97 -9.38
CA LEU A 195 10.33 -14.91 -9.52
C LEU A 195 10.79 -15.51 -10.86
N ALA A 196 10.11 -16.53 -11.39
CA ALA A 196 10.41 -17.08 -12.71
C ALA A 196 10.12 -16.07 -13.83
N ALA A 197 8.99 -15.35 -13.75
CA ALA A 197 8.68 -14.27 -14.70
C ALA A 197 9.65 -13.08 -14.54
N TYR A 198 9.95 -12.67 -13.30
CA TYR A 198 10.94 -11.62 -13.02
C TYR A 198 12.32 -11.91 -13.63
N ARG A 199 12.79 -13.17 -13.56
CA ARG A 199 14.05 -13.62 -14.19
C ARG A 199 14.03 -13.46 -15.72
N LYS A 200 12.87 -13.65 -16.35
CA LYS A 200 12.72 -13.48 -17.80
C LYS A 200 12.62 -12.00 -18.19
N SER A 201 11.98 -11.18 -17.35
CA SER A 201 11.72 -9.77 -17.65
C SER A 201 12.88 -8.83 -17.34
N SER A 202 13.58 -9.02 -16.21
CA SER A 202 14.62 -8.08 -15.76
C SER A 202 16.01 -8.47 -16.27
N LYS A 203 16.74 -7.53 -16.85
CA LYS A 203 18.16 -7.69 -17.22
C LYS A 203 19.09 -7.77 -16.00
N GLN A 204 18.60 -7.34 -14.83
CA GLN A 204 19.35 -7.26 -13.57
C GLN A 204 18.85 -8.29 -12.55
N TRP A 205 18.15 -9.33 -13.00
CA TRP A 205 17.57 -10.33 -12.11
C TRP A 205 18.63 -11.00 -11.25
N SER A 206 19.80 -11.34 -11.81
CA SER A 206 20.83 -12.13 -11.12
C SER A 206 21.42 -11.39 -9.93
N SER A 207 21.80 -10.12 -10.10
CA SER A 207 22.31 -9.29 -9.01
C SER A 207 21.26 -9.06 -7.94
N THR A 208 20.01 -8.84 -8.33
CA THR A 208 18.89 -8.63 -7.40
C THR A 208 18.61 -9.90 -6.58
N LEU A 209 18.48 -11.06 -7.22
CA LEU A 209 18.18 -12.31 -6.54
C LEU A 209 19.35 -12.82 -5.68
N ASN A 210 20.59 -12.55 -6.08
CA ASN A 210 21.74 -12.81 -5.22
C ASN A 210 21.66 -12.00 -3.92
N LYS A 211 21.22 -10.73 -3.98
CA LYS A 211 21.00 -9.91 -2.77
C LYS A 211 19.81 -10.39 -1.94
N LEU A 212 18.74 -10.85 -2.59
CA LEU A 212 17.60 -11.46 -1.91
C LEU A 212 18.04 -12.72 -1.14
N ALA A 213 18.80 -13.62 -1.78
CA ALA A 213 19.25 -14.88 -1.19
C ALA A 213 20.30 -14.73 -0.07
N GLN A 214 21.12 -13.68 -0.10
CA GLN A 214 22.19 -13.45 0.89
C GLN A 214 21.69 -13.17 2.32
N GLY A 215 20.38 -13.24 2.59
CA GLY A 215 19.83 -13.06 3.95
C GLY A 215 20.18 -11.70 4.58
N SER A 216 20.71 -10.76 3.80
CA SER A 216 21.10 -9.41 4.23
C SER A 216 19.89 -8.55 4.62
N VAL A 217 18.72 -9.17 4.66
CA VAL A 217 17.45 -8.61 5.09
C VAL A 217 17.48 -8.13 6.54
N LEU A 218 18.34 -8.68 7.40
CA LEU A 218 18.57 -8.10 8.74
C LEU A 218 19.18 -6.67 8.66
N LYS A 219 19.98 -6.37 7.63
CA LYS A 219 20.41 -5.00 7.31
C LYS A 219 19.32 -4.21 6.58
N LEU A 220 18.50 -4.85 5.75
CA LEU A 220 17.39 -4.22 5.02
C LEU A 220 16.21 -3.85 5.95
N GLN A 221 16.06 -4.50 7.11
CA GLN A 221 15.11 -4.15 8.17
C GLN A 221 15.38 -2.75 8.76
N SER A 222 16.65 -2.38 8.94
CA SER A 222 17.04 -1.03 9.35
C SER A 222 16.68 0.04 8.31
N VAL A 223 16.57 -0.35 7.03
CA VAL A 223 16.19 0.54 5.92
C VAL A 223 14.68 0.74 5.90
N ILE A 224 13.87 -0.30 6.14
CA ILE A 224 12.40 -0.18 6.25
C ILE A 224 12.03 0.67 7.47
N ILE A 225 12.65 0.41 8.63
CA ILE A 225 12.43 1.16 9.88
C ILE A 225 13.00 2.60 9.77
N GLY A 226 14.19 2.76 9.19
CA GLY A 226 14.85 4.05 8.97
C GLY A 226 14.18 4.93 7.91
N ARG A 227 13.51 4.36 6.90
CA ARG A 227 12.75 5.11 5.88
C ARG A 227 11.43 5.65 6.42
N SER A 228 10.82 4.98 7.40
CA SER A 228 9.72 5.52 8.19
C SER A 228 10.16 6.59 9.20
N GLN A 229 11.43 6.59 9.61
CA GLN A 229 11.98 7.47 10.67
C GLN A 229 12.93 8.57 10.18
N ASN A 230 13.20 8.68 8.87
CA ASN A 230 14.13 9.69 8.35
C ASN A 230 13.64 11.15 8.46
N ASP A 231 12.48 11.40 9.08
CA ASP A 231 12.02 12.73 9.47
C ASP A 231 12.39 13.13 10.91
N SER A 232 12.99 12.27 11.74
CA SER A 232 13.38 12.66 13.11
C SER A 232 14.45 11.74 13.70
N LYS A 233 15.69 12.25 13.80
CA LYS A 233 16.83 11.83 14.66
C LYS A 233 18.13 11.59 13.87
N ARG A 234 18.68 12.68 13.34
CA ARG A 234 20.13 12.85 13.23
C ARG A 234 20.57 13.93 14.21
N ARG A 235 20.45 13.63 15.51
CA ARG A 235 21.13 14.27 16.67
C ARG A 235 20.47 13.72 17.94
N ASN A 236 21.30 13.37 18.93
CA ASN A 236 20.97 12.84 20.26
C ASN A 236 20.72 11.33 20.33
N LEU A 237 21.79 10.55 20.11
CA LEU A 237 21.95 9.24 20.74
C LEU A 237 23.23 9.24 21.58
N ARG A 238 23.20 10.01 22.68
CA ARG A 238 23.99 9.75 23.89
C ARG A 238 23.00 9.92 25.05
N ARG A 239 22.91 8.91 25.91
CA ARG A 239 21.98 8.74 27.03
C ARG A 239 20.62 8.16 26.65
N PHE A 240 20.53 6.84 26.65
CA PHE A 240 19.61 6.05 27.48
C PHE A 240 20.06 4.59 27.34
N GLN A 241 20.82 4.11 28.32
CA GLN A 241 21.04 2.69 28.53
C GLN A 241 19.79 2.15 29.21
N HIS A 242 18.98 1.35 28.51
CA HIS A 242 18.24 0.24 29.11
C HIS A 242 17.98 -0.78 27.99
N THR A 243 18.64 -1.93 28.15
CA THR A 243 18.51 -3.22 27.43
C THR A 243 18.11 -3.16 25.95
N THR A 244 19.10 -3.35 25.08
CA THR A 244 18.86 -3.70 23.67
C THR A 244 18.08 -5.01 23.60
N PRO A 245 16.91 -5.05 22.92
CA PRO A 245 16.17 -6.30 22.74
C PRO A 245 17.04 -7.32 22.01
N THR A 246 16.91 -8.60 22.38
CA THR A 246 17.63 -9.67 21.68
C THR A 246 17.18 -9.73 20.21
N PRO A 247 17.98 -10.33 19.31
CA PRO A 247 17.58 -10.52 17.91
C PRO A 247 16.20 -11.18 17.78
N GLU A 248 15.88 -12.15 18.65
CA GLU A 248 14.58 -12.82 18.70
C GLU A 248 13.46 -11.89 19.16
N GLN A 249 13.68 -11.06 20.18
CA GLN A 249 12.70 -10.06 20.64
C GLN A 249 12.45 -8.96 19.59
N THR A 250 13.47 -8.60 18.83
CA THR A 250 13.36 -7.63 17.72
C THR A 250 12.59 -8.21 16.55
N VAL A 251 12.86 -9.48 16.18
CA VAL A 251 12.08 -10.23 15.20
C VAL A 251 10.63 -10.35 15.64
N GLN A 252 10.36 -10.63 16.92
CA GLN A 252 9.00 -10.73 17.44
C GLN A 252 8.27 -9.39 17.45
N MET A 253 8.93 -8.28 17.80
CA MET A 253 8.34 -6.94 17.70
C MET A 253 8.03 -6.51 16.27
N VAL A 254 8.88 -6.87 15.29
CA VAL A 254 8.67 -6.51 13.87
C VAL A 254 7.67 -7.45 13.21
N LEU A 255 7.68 -8.75 13.55
CA LEU A 255 6.58 -9.64 13.20
C LEU A 255 5.28 -9.14 13.81
N GLU A 256 5.28 -8.61 15.03
CA GLU A 256 4.10 -7.99 15.62
C GLU A 256 3.73 -6.66 14.95
N GLN A 257 4.67 -5.88 14.39
CA GLN A 257 4.35 -4.67 13.61
C GLN A 257 3.89 -4.96 12.17
N VAL A 258 4.49 -5.94 11.51
CA VAL A 258 4.06 -6.46 10.21
C VAL A 258 2.73 -7.15 10.39
N ARG A 259 2.54 -7.93 11.46
CA ARG A 259 1.25 -8.48 11.90
C ARG A 259 0.28 -7.36 12.25
N MET A 260 0.64 -6.29 12.93
CA MET A 260 -0.27 -5.16 13.18
C MET A 260 -0.61 -4.39 11.89
N ARG A 261 0.26 -4.38 10.89
CA ARG A 261 -0.04 -3.88 9.54
C ARG A 261 -0.94 -4.84 8.76
N ILE A 262 -0.70 -6.14 8.86
CA ILE A 262 -1.52 -7.21 8.27
C ILE A 262 -2.87 -7.30 8.97
N LEU A 263 -2.95 -7.08 10.29
CA LEU A 263 -4.17 -7.00 11.10
C LEU A 263 -4.88 -5.66 10.84
N SER A 264 -4.15 -4.58 10.58
CA SER A 264 -4.76 -3.38 9.98
C SER A 264 -5.23 -3.63 8.55
N ASP A 265 -4.64 -4.61 7.85
CA ASP A 265 -5.12 -5.12 6.57
C ASP A 265 -6.26 -6.16 6.70
N GLU A 266 -6.44 -6.82 7.87
CA GLU A 266 -7.64 -7.58 8.25
C GLU A 266 -8.80 -6.62 8.57
N CYS A 267 -8.49 -5.43 9.11
CA CYS A 267 -9.42 -4.30 9.14
C CYS A 267 -9.51 -3.54 7.79
N THR A 268 -8.70 -3.90 6.79
CA THR A 268 -8.77 -3.36 5.42
C THR A 268 -9.62 -4.27 4.56
N ASN A 269 -10.93 -4.16 4.77
CA ASN A 269 -11.91 -4.56 3.78
C ASN A 269 -11.88 -3.55 2.63
N ILE A 270 -11.48 -4.01 1.45
CA ILE A 270 -11.94 -3.48 0.17
C ILE A 270 -12.57 -4.70 -0.53
N CYS A 271 -13.78 -4.51 -1.08
CA CYS A 271 -14.64 -5.52 -1.73
C CYS A 271 -15.62 -6.34 -0.86
N SER A 272 -16.45 -5.67 -0.05
CA SER A 272 -17.82 -6.17 0.24
C SER A 272 -18.93 -5.13 0.07
N VAL A 273 -18.65 -3.93 -0.46
CA VAL A 273 -19.69 -2.97 -0.82
C VAL A 273 -20.02 -3.16 -2.29
N LEU A 274 -21.07 -3.97 -2.52
CA LEU A 274 -21.80 -4.30 -3.76
C LEU A 274 -21.82 -5.81 -4.06
N ASN A 275 -22.42 -6.57 -3.13
CA ASN A 275 -23.42 -7.61 -3.42
C ASN A 275 -24.20 -7.90 -2.11
N LEU A 276 -25.43 -7.39 -2.02
CA LEU A 276 -26.49 -7.89 -1.12
C LEU A 276 -26.81 -9.33 -1.57
N GLU A 277 -27.13 -10.33 -0.75
CA GLU A 277 -27.99 -10.47 0.45
C GLU A 277 -27.31 -11.50 1.40
N ASP A 278 -27.24 -11.32 2.72
CA ASP A 278 -28.28 -11.72 3.68
C ASP A 278 -27.95 -11.17 5.09
N GLY A 279 -28.99 -10.90 5.86
CA GLY A 279 -28.99 -9.97 7.00
C GLY A 279 -28.22 -10.35 8.26
N PHE A 280 -27.73 -9.31 8.95
CA PHE A 280 -27.60 -9.28 10.40
C PHE A 280 -27.90 -7.86 10.91
N ASP A 281 -28.97 -7.76 11.70
CA ASP A 281 -29.49 -6.54 12.29
C ASP A 281 -28.60 -6.05 13.44
N TYR A 282 -28.03 -4.85 13.31
CA TYR A 282 -27.34 -4.13 14.39
C TYR A 282 -28.20 -2.94 14.86
N ARG A 283 -29.46 -3.19 15.21
CA ARG A 283 -30.21 -2.34 16.15
C ARG A 283 -30.30 -3.00 17.52
N ASN A 284 -29.29 -2.75 18.36
CA ASN A 284 -29.45 -2.59 19.82
C ASN A 284 -28.07 -2.52 20.49
N SER A 285 -27.51 -1.32 20.59
CA SER A 285 -26.62 -0.95 21.69
C SER A 285 -26.46 0.56 21.65
N LEU A 286 -27.46 1.27 22.18
CA LEU A 286 -27.38 2.65 22.66
C LEU A 286 -28.73 3.02 23.30
N VAL A 287 -29.09 2.35 24.40
CA VAL A 287 -30.05 2.90 25.37
C VAL A 287 -29.61 2.50 26.77
N GLY A 288 -29.15 3.51 27.51
CA GLY A 288 -29.37 3.71 28.94
C GLY A 288 -28.92 2.63 29.94
N GLN A 289 -28.03 3.02 30.85
CA GLN A 289 -28.40 3.11 32.27
C GLN A 289 -27.30 3.83 33.07
N SER A 290 -27.59 5.08 33.40
CA SER A 290 -27.14 5.71 34.64
C SER A 290 -28.01 5.17 35.77
N SER A 291 -27.40 4.52 36.77
CA SER A 291 -28.08 4.20 38.03
C SER A 291 -27.12 4.42 39.19
N ILE A 292 -27.45 5.47 39.92
CA ILE A 292 -27.01 5.83 41.28
C ILE A 292 -27.45 4.73 42.25
N PRO A 293 -26.68 4.40 43.30
CA PRO A 293 -27.24 3.82 44.50
C PRO A 293 -27.22 4.84 45.64
N ASP A 294 -28.42 5.32 45.97
CA ASP A 294 -28.76 5.78 47.32
C ASP A 294 -29.13 4.55 48.14
N THR A 295 -28.50 4.37 49.31
CA THR A 295 -29.09 3.69 50.46
C THR A 295 -28.46 4.24 51.73
N GLU A 296 -29.23 5.05 52.45
CA GLU A 296 -29.09 5.30 53.89
C GLU A 296 -29.76 4.16 54.70
N ASP A 297 -29.33 4.08 55.97
CA ASP A 297 -29.96 3.46 57.15
C ASP A 297 -30.03 1.93 57.28
N THR A 298 -29.08 1.37 58.04
CA THR A 298 -29.29 0.98 59.45
C THR A 298 -27.97 0.63 60.16
#